data_AF-A0A971FR60-F1
#
_entry.id   AF-A0A971FR60-F1
#
_cell.length_a   1.000
_cell.length_b   1.000
_cell.length_c   1.000
_cell.angle_alpha   90.00
_cell.angle_beta   90.00
_cell.angle_gamma   90.00
#
_symmetry.space_group_name_H-M   'P 1'
#
loop_
_entity.id
_entity.type
_entity.pdbx_description
1 polymer ?
#
loop_
_entity_poly.entity_id
_entity_poly.type
_entity_poly.pdbx_seq_one_letter_code
_entity_poly.pdbx_strand_id
1 'polypeptide(L)'
;MTKKSFKRLSPQEFDADLLQELTNEGCVYIQVSQCVDKDMYKHEVLNYVESIHDFAAEEWRDEIDSVWREIVDAACMSEFLILKKGSESGHMNRYAVTHLVCRLQHAGVYRKDVTMLSLHLRLEHTNQKNKYYKGCREYKLCREGRNLLKSLFMKSQK
;
A
#
# COMPACT_ATOMS: atom_id res chain seq x y z
N MET A 1 -23.07 -25.56 13.33
CA MET A 1 -21.89 -25.27 12.49
C MET A 1 -20.65 -25.74 13.23
N THR A 2 -20.05 -26.84 12.81
CA THR A 2 -18.84 -27.41 13.42
C THR A 2 -17.61 -26.56 13.05
N LYS A 3 -16.85 -26.10 14.05
CA LYS A 3 -15.56 -25.45 13.84
C LYS A 3 -14.61 -26.46 13.19
N LYS A 4 -14.24 -26.26 11.93
CA LYS A 4 -13.12 -26.99 11.32
C LYS A 4 -11.81 -26.49 11.96
N SER A 5 -11.12 -27.36 12.68
CA SER A 5 -9.78 -27.08 13.23
C SER A 5 -8.73 -27.60 12.25
N PHE A 6 -7.86 -26.72 11.77
CA PHE A 6 -6.74 -27.11 10.90
C PHE A 6 -5.50 -27.41 11.76
N LYS A 7 -4.87 -28.56 11.53
CA LYS A 7 -3.60 -28.93 12.17
C LYS A 7 -2.45 -28.46 11.28
N ARG A 8 -1.52 -27.69 11.84
CA ARG A 8 -0.27 -27.31 11.16
C ARG A 8 0.75 -28.43 11.36
N LEU A 9 1.33 -28.91 10.26
CA LEU A 9 2.40 -29.92 10.28
C LEU A 9 3.76 -29.25 10.07
N SER A 10 4.78 -29.78 10.73
CA SER A 10 6.18 -29.41 10.48
C SER A 10 6.76 -30.19 9.29
N PRO A 11 7.84 -29.70 8.64
CA PRO A 11 8.44 -30.39 7.50
C PRO A 11 8.96 -31.80 7.81
N GLN A 12 9.29 -32.11 9.08
CA GLN A 12 9.74 -33.44 9.48
C GLN A 12 8.59 -34.44 9.64
N GLU A 13 7.36 -33.96 9.82
CA GLU A 13 6.13 -34.78 9.91
C GLU A 13 5.47 -34.99 8.54
N PHE A 14 6.14 -34.53 7.48
CA PHE A 14 5.63 -34.47 6.13
C PHE A 14 6.24 -35.62 5.31
N ASP A 15 5.54 -36.75 5.22
CA ASP A 15 5.88 -37.83 4.29
C ASP A 15 4.97 -37.79 3.03
N ALA A 16 5.46 -38.39 1.94
CA ALA A 16 4.78 -38.34 0.65
C ALA A 16 3.46 -39.14 0.61
N ASP A 17 3.36 -40.20 1.42
CA ASP A 17 2.20 -41.07 1.48
C ASP A 17 1.04 -40.37 2.21
N LEU A 18 1.33 -39.68 3.31
CA LEU A 18 0.40 -38.83 4.06
C LEU A 18 -0.11 -37.68 3.20
N LEU A 19 0.75 -37.06 2.38
CA LEU A 19 0.31 -36.01 1.46
C LEU A 19 -0.67 -36.54 0.41
N GLN A 20 -0.40 -37.73 -0.13
CA GLN A 20 -1.27 -38.34 -1.13
C GLN A 20 -2.62 -38.76 -0.54
N GLU A 21 -2.63 -39.31 0.67
CA GLU A 21 -3.85 -39.63 1.43
C GLU A 21 -4.69 -38.36 1.69
N LEU A 22 -4.10 -37.32 2.28
CA LEU A 22 -4.80 -36.07 2.55
C LEU A 22 -5.29 -35.38 1.27
N THR A 23 -4.56 -35.53 0.15
CA THR A 23 -4.95 -34.97 -1.15
C THR A 23 -6.17 -35.69 -1.70
N ASN A 24 -6.20 -37.03 -1.62
CA ASN A 24 -7.35 -37.84 -2.03
C ASN A 24 -8.61 -37.55 -1.20
N GLU A 25 -8.45 -37.18 0.06
CA GLU A 25 -9.55 -36.77 0.95
C GLU A 25 -9.99 -35.31 0.77
N GLY A 26 -9.30 -34.53 -0.07
CA GLY A 26 -9.59 -33.09 -0.26
C GLY A 26 -9.25 -32.24 0.98
N CYS A 27 -8.38 -32.74 1.86
CA CYS A 27 -8.01 -32.13 3.14
C CYS A 27 -6.70 -31.30 3.05
N VAL A 28 -6.09 -31.21 1.88
CA VAL A 28 -4.86 -30.44 1.66
C VAL A 28 -5.19 -29.02 1.21
N TYR A 29 -4.66 -28.04 1.95
CA TYR A 29 -4.63 -26.65 1.54
C TYR A 29 -3.18 -26.17 1.52
N ILE A 30 -2.65 -25.89 0.32
CA ILE A 30 -1.30 -25.34 0.17
C ILE A 30 -1.39 -23.83 0.34
N GLN A 31 -0.95 -23.34 1.50
CA GLN A 31 -0.74 -21.91 1.69
C GLN A 31 0.58 -21.52 1.05
N VAL A 32 0.53 -21.10 -0.22
CA VAL A 32 1.67 -20.46 -0.88
C VAL A 32 1.90 -19.13 -0.18
N SER A 33 2.90 -19.07 0.68
CA SER A 33 3.42 -17.79 1.15
C SER A 33 4.12 -17.17 -0.05
N GLN A 34 3.40 -16.32 -0.79
CA GLN A 34 4.05 -15.41 -1.72
C GLN A 34 5.06 -14.64 -0.88
N CYS A 35 6.34 -14.90 -1.11
CA CYS A 35 7.42 -14.07 -0.60
C CYS A 35 7.24 -12.73 -1.29
N VAL A 36 6.44 -11.85 -0.68
CA VAL A 36 6.28 -10.48 -1.15
C VAL A 36 7.65 -9.87 -1.01
N ASP A 37 8.31 -9.65 -2.14
CA ASP A 37 9.50 -8.84 -2.20
C ASP A 37 9.11 -7.46 -1.66
N LYS A 38 9.60 -7.14 -0.46
CA LYS A 38 9.30 -5.88 0.21
C LYS A 38 9.77 -4.68 -0.61
N ASP A 39 10.65 -4.87 -1.58
CA ASP A 39 11.10 -3.79 -2.44
C ASP A 39 10.23 -3.63 -3.69
N MET A 40 9.46 -4.65 -4.10
CA MET A 40 8.57 -4.56 -5.26
C MET A 40 7.48 -3.51 -5.06
N TYR A 41 6.76 -3.52 -3.92
CA TYR A 41 5.69 -2.54 -3.68
C TYR A 41 6.24 -1.12 -3.57
N LYS A 42 7.48 -0.94 -3.07
CA LYS A 42 8.09 0.39 -2.96
C LYS A 42 8.28 1.00 -4.34
N HIS A 43 8.86 0.23 -5.27
CA HIS A 43 9.02 0.66 -6.65
C HIS A 43 7.67 0.94 -7.31
N GLU A 44 6.65 0.09 -7.07
CA GLU A 44 5.29 0.35 -7.58
C GLU A 44 4.72 1.67 -7.06
N VAL A 45 4.86 1.97 -5.76
CA VAL A 45 4.39 3.23 -5.18
C VAL A 45 5.13 4.42 -5.77
N LEU A 46 6.46 4.38 -5.81
CA LEU A 46 7.29 5.48 -6.31
C LEU A 46 6.98 5.79 -7.79
N ASN A 47 6.92 4.77 -8.65
CA ASN A 47 6.58 4.95 -10.06
C ASN A 47 5.14 5.48 -10.23
N TYR A 48 4.22 5.06 -9.38
CA TYR A 48 2.83 5.49 -9.45
C TYR A 48 2.67 6.97 -9.12
N VAL A 49 3.34 7.45 -8.07
CA VAL A 49 3.25 8.85 -7.60
C VAL A 49 4.12 9.82 -8.39
N GLU A 50 5.11 9.33 -9.13
CA GLU A 50 5.94 10.14 -10.04
C GLU A 50 5.09 10.97 -11.01
N SER A 51 3.98 10.39 -11.48
CA SER A 51 3.03 11.02 -12.41
C SER A 51 2.45 12.37 -11.93
N ILE A 52 2.47 12.63 -10.62
CA ILE A 52 1.94 13.85 -9.99
C ILE A 52 3.01 14.74 -9.34
N HIS A 53 4.30 14.44 -9.50
CA HIS A 53 5.38 15.25 -8.92
C HIS A 53 5.36 16.71 -9.42
N ASP A 54 4.89 16.94 -10.65
CA ASP A 54 4.70 18.27 -11.24
C ASP A 54 3.60 19.12 -10.56
N PHE A 55 2.78 18.50 -9.71
CA PHE A 55 1.80 19.18 -8.88
C PHE A 55 2.30 19.49 -7.47
N ALA A 56 3.56 19.17 -7.14
CA ALA A 56 4.16 19.56 -5.86
C ALA A 56 4.10 21.08 -5.66
N ALA A 57 3.84 21.52 -4.43
CA ALA A 57 3.94 22.93 -4.07
C ALA A 57 5.40 23.39 -4.18
N GLU A 58 5.60 24.70 -4.33
CA GLU A 58 6.92 25.28 -4.62
C GLU A 58 7.98 24.88 -3.59
N GLU A 59 7.62 24.93 -2.30
CA GLU A 59 8.46 24.53 -1.17
C GLU A 59 8.82 23.03 -1.14
N TRP A 60 8.10 22.19 -1.89
CA TRP A 60 8.30 20.73 -1.93
C TRP A 60 8.81 20.23 -3.29
N ARG A 61 8.95 21.10 -4.29
CA ARG A 61 9.23 20.70 -5.68
C ARG A 61 10.50 19.86 -5.78
N ASP A 62 11.54 20.26 -5.07
CA ASP A 62 12.84 19.59 -5.09
C ASP A 62 12.93 18.40 -4.11
N GLU A 63 11.96 18.30 -3.19
CA GLU A 63 11.96 17.29 -2.13
C GLU A 63 10.87 16.21 -2.28
N ILE A 64 9.92 16.38 -3.20
CA ILE A 64 8.73 15.51 -3.31
C ILE A 64 9.09 14.02 -3.46
N ASP A 65 10.14 13.73 -4.22
CA ASP A 65 10.68 12.40 -4.41
C ASP A 65 11.27 11.84 -3.10
N SER A 66 12.00 12.66 -2.33
CA SER A 66 12.52 12.29 -1.01
C SER A 66 11.39 12.06 0.00
N VAL A 67 10.33 12.86 -0.03
CA VAL A 67 9.14 12.70 0.83
C VAL A 67 8.50 11.33 0.59
N TRP A 68 8.30 10.94 -0.67
CA TRP A 68 7.74 9.64 -0.99
C TRP A 68 8.66 8.49 -0.61
N ARG A 69 9.99 8.62 -0.78
CA ARG A 69 10.95 7.63 -0.28
C ARG A 69 10.84 7.45 1.23
N GLU A 70 10.83 8.53 2.01
CA GLU A 70 10.68 8.47 3.48
C GLU A 70 9.35 7.79 3.87
N ILE A 71 8.27 8.02 3.12
CA ILE A 71 6.98 7.35 3.34
C ILE A 71 7.05 5.85 3.05
N VAL A 72 7.62 5.41 1.92
CA VAL A 72 7.62 3.99 1.53
C VAL A 72 8.62 3.16 2.34
N ASP A 73 9.71 3.77 2.80
CA ASP A 73 10.73 3.12 3.62
C ASP A 73 10.34 3.03 5.10
N ALA A 74 9.37 3.83 5.55
CA ALA A 74 8.88 3.74 6.91
C ALA A 74 8.18 2.40 7.15
N ALA A 75 8.73 1.61 8.08
CA ALA A 75 8.16 0.30 8.46
C ALA A 75 6.69 0.38 8.93
N CYS A 76 6.27 1.51 9.49
CA CYS A 76 4.87 1.70 9.90
C CYS A 76 3.91 1.88 8.71
N MET A 77 4.43 2.17 7.51
CA MET A 77 3.65 2.41 6.29
C MET A 77 3.53 1.16 5.42
N SER A 78 4.45 0.19 5.53
CA SER A 78 4.41 -1.03 4.71
C SER A 78 3.09 -1.78 4.86
N GLU A 79 2.59 -1.93 6.08
CA GLU A 79 1.31 -2.59 6.33
C GLU A 79 0.09 -1.86 5.73
N PHE A 80 0.22 -0.56 5.53
CA PHE A 80 -0.83 0.29 4.99
C PHE A 80 -0.80 0.31 3.45
N LEU A 81 0.40 0.29 2.88
CA LEU A 81 0.66 0.42 1.45
C LEU A 81 0.59 -0.90 0.68
N ILE A 82 0.60 -2.05 1.35
CA ILE A 82 0.58 -3.38 0.70
C ILE A 82 -0.80 -4.01 0.79
N LEU A 83 -1.28 -4.61 -0.31
CA LEU A 83 -2.45 -5.48 -0.31
C LEU A 83 -2.12 -6.78 0.43
N LYS A 84 -2.83 -7.07 1.52
CA LYS A 84 -2.55 -8.24 2.39
C LYS A 84 -3.28 -9.52 1.98
N LYS A 85 -4.25 -9.44 1.07
CA LYS A 85 -5.17 -10.54 0.73
C LYS A 85 -5.61 -10.46 -0.72
N GLY A 86 -5.96 -11.62 -1.28
CA GLY A 86 -6.44 -11.75 -2.66
C GLY A 86 -5.32 -12.11 -3.64
N SER A 87 -5.66 -12.19 -4.92
CA SER A 87 -4.71 -12.51 -6.01
C SER A 87 -3.64 -11.43 -6.20
N GLU A 88 -3.91 -10.21 -5.75
CA GLU A 88 -3.00 -9.05 -5.81
C GLU A 88 -2.22 -8.87 -4.49
N SER A 89 -2.17 -9.90 -3.63
CA SER A 89 -1.40 -9.83 -2.39
C SER A 89 0.06 -9.48 -2.68
N GLY A 90 0.62 -8.54 -1.91
CA GLY A 90 1.99 -8.06 -2.08
C GLY A 90 2.16 -6.86 -3.02
N HIS A 91 1.16 -6.54 -3.83
CA HIS A 91 1.16 -5.33 -4.66
C HIS A 91 0.77 -4.09 -3.87
N MET A 92 1.03 -2.92 -4.46
CA MET A 92 0.61 -1.63 -3.92
C MET A 92 -0.91 -1.54 -3.76
N ASN A 93 -1.33 -1.08 -2.58
CA ASN A 93 -2.70 -0.67 -2.31
C ASN A 93 -2.96 0.74 -2.86
N ARG A 94 -3.47 0.83 -4.09
CA ARG A 94 -3.80 2.11 -4.76
C ARG A 94 -4.75 3.01 -3.97
N TYR A 95 -5.70 2.43 -3.24
CA TYR A 95 -6.61 3.21 -2.41
C TYR A 95 -5.85 3.90 -1.26
N ALA A 96 -4.93 3.18 -0.63
CA ALA A 96 -4.10 3.69 0.44
C ALA A 96 -3.18 4.82 -0.06
N VAL A 97 -2.58 4.66 -1.24
CA VAL A 97 -1.76 5.71 -1.86
C VAL A 97 -2.59 6.94 -2.21
N THR A 98 -3.77 6.76 -2.82
CA THR A 98 -4.69 7.87 -3.12
C THR A 98 -5.11 8.61 -1.83
N HIS A 99 -5.34 7.88 -0.74
CA HIS A 99 -5.61 8.48 0.57
C HIS A 99 -4.44 9.32 1.09
N LEU A 100 -3.20 8.85 0.92
CA LEU A 100 -2.02 9.61 1.31
C LEU A 100 -1.85 10.87 0.48
N VAL A 101 -2.05 10.80 -0.85
CA VAL A 101 -2.05 11.96 -1.73
C VAL A 101 -3.05 13.02 -1.25
N CYS A 102 -4.26 12.61 -0.88
CA CYS A 102 -5.26 13.51 -0.30
C CYS A 102 -4.76 14.17 1.00
N ARG A 103 -4.12 13.42 1.91
CA ARG A 103 -3.55 13.99 3.14
C ARG A 103 -2.38 14.93 2.88
N LEU A 104 -1.48 14.56 1.96
CA LEU A 104 -0.35 15.38 1.54
C LEU A 104 -0.83 16.69 0.91
N GLN A 105 -1.87 16.65 0.09
CA GLN A 105 -2.51 17.85 -0.44
C GLN A 105 -3.09 18.74 0.67
N HIS A 106 -3.81 18.14 1.63
CA HIS A 106 -4.35 18.90 2.76
C HIS A 106 -3.25 19.52 3.65
N ALA A 107 -2.06 18.90 3.68
CA ALA A 107 -0.89 19.40 4.38
C ALA A 107 -0.09 20.45 3.60
N GLY A 108 -0.45 20.72 2.34
CA GLY A 108 0.23 21.70 1.49
C GLY A 108 1.37 21.14 0.64
N VAL A 109 1.62 19.83 0.66
CA VAL A 109 2.68 19.19 -0.15
C VAL A 109 2.40 19.31 -1.65
N TYR A 110 1.12 19.22 -2.03
CA TYR A 110 0.67 19.49 -3.39
C TYR A 110 -0.02 20.85 -3.45
N ARG A 111 0.07 21.52 -4.60
CA ARG A 111 -0.52 22.84 -4.79
C ARG A 111 -2.04 22.83 -4.52
N LYS A 112 -2.54 23.91 -3.92
CA LYS A 112 -3.95 24.07 -3.49
C LYS A 112 -4.91 24.40 -4.64
N ASP A 113 -4.39 24.95 -5.74
CA ASP A 113 -5.15 25.23 -6.96
C ASP A 113 -5.47 23.96 -7.75
N VAL A 114 -4.68 22.90 -7.57
CA VAL A 114 -4.93 21.59 -8.16
C VAL A 114 -5.98 20.86 -7.33
N THR A 115 -7.02 20.31 -7.96
CA THR A 115 -8.03 19.54 -7.21
C THR A 115 -7.55 18.11 -6.92
N MET A 116 -8.04 17.49 -5.83
CA MET A 116 -7.78 16.06 -5.58
C MET A 116 -8.25 15.17 -6.75
N LEU A 117 -9.28 15.60 -7.48
CA LEU A 117 -9.70 14.93 -8.70
C LEU A 117 -8.62 14.98 -9.78
N SER A 118 -8.02 16.15 -10.03
CA SER A 118 -6.93 16.30 -11.00
C SER A 118 -5.74 15.40 -10.67
N LEU A 119 -5.33 15.36 -9.39
CA LEU A 119 -4.28 14.46 -8.92
C LEU A 119 -4.65 12.99 -9.17
N HIS A 120 -5.88 12.60 -8.84
CA HIS A 120 -6.35 11.24 -9.06
C HIS A 120 -6.39 10.84 -10.54
N LEU A 121 -6.93 11.70 -11.41
CA LEU A 121 -7.00 11.45 -12.85
C LEU A 121 -5.60 11.24 -13.44
N ARG A 122 -4.62 12.02 -12.95
CA ARG A 122 -3.22 11.88 -13.35
C ARG A 122 -2.60 10.57 -12.86
N LEU A 123 -2.75 10.25 -11.57
CA LEU A 123 -2.27 9.00 -10.96
C LEU A 123 -2.79 7.76 -11.70
N GLU A 124 -4.09 7.73 -12.00
CA GLU A 124 -4.72 6.55 -12.62
C GLU A 124 -4.67 6.58 -14.15
N HIS A 125 -4.03 7.59 -14.74
CA HIS A 125 -3.97 7.80 -16.19
C HIS A 125 -5.35 7.68 -16.87
N THR A 126 -6.35 8.35 -16.29
CA THR A 126 -7.75 8.25 -16.71
C THR A 126 -8.42 9.61 -16.79
N ASN A 127 -9.53 9.69 -17.52
CA ASN A 127 -10.35 10.90 -17.64
C ASN A 127 -11.60 10.85 -16.76
N GLN A 128 -11.79 9.78 -15.99
CA GLN A 128 -13.00 9.56 -15.19
C GLN A 128 -12.68 9.13 -13.76
N LYS A 129 -13.57 9.50 -12.83
CA LYS A 129 -13.51 8.98 -11.45
C LYS A 129 -13.68 7.47 -11.46
N ASN A 130 -12.80 6.76 -10.76
CA ASN A 130 -12.91 5.32 -10.59
C ASN A 130 -13.16 4.93 -9.12
N LYS A 131 -13.10 3.63 -8.83
CA LYS A 131 -13.30 3.09 -7.48
C LYS A 131 -12.31 3.64 -6.44
N TYR A 132 -11.07 3.91 -6.83
CA TYR A 132 -10.00 4.40 -5.94
C TYR A 132 -10.24 5.83 -5.48
N TYR A 133 -10.82 6.69 -6.33
CA TYR A 133 -11.24 8.04 -5.94
C TYR A 133 -12.31 8.02 -4.85
N LYS A 134 -13.31 7.15 -4.99
CA LYS A 134 -14.45 7.09 -4.05
C LYS A 134 -14.02 6.63 -2.65
N GLY A 135 -13.08 5.68 -2.58
CA GLY A 135 -12.55 5.14 -1.33
C GLY A 135 -11.46 6.00 -0.67
N CYS A 136 -11.07 7.13 -1.24
CA CYS A 136 -9.92 7.91 -0.78
C CYS A 136 -10.04 8.47 0.64
N ARG A 137 -11.21 8.44 1.28
CA ARG A 137 -11.43 8.94 2.66
C ARG A 137 -11.57 7.85 3.70
N GLU A 138 -11.63 6.59 3.30
CA GLU A 138 -12.02 5.48 4.17
C GLU A 138 -10.84 4.90 4.97
N TYR A 139 -9.62 5.30 4.63
CA TYR A 139 -8.41 4.77 5.23
C TYR A 139 -8.06 5.47 6.55
N LYS A 140 -7.71 4.66 7.55
CA LYS A 140 -7.19 5.12 8.83
C LYS A 140 -5.72 4.75 8.94
N LEU A 141 -4.87 5.77 9.03
CA LEU A 141 -3.47 5.58 9.37
C LEU A 141 -3.32 5.17 10.84
N CYS A 142 -2.34 4.31 11.12
CA CYS A 142 -1.90 4.02 12.48
C CYS A 142 -1.37 5.28 13.18
N ARG A 143 -1.09 5.20 14.47
CA ARG A 143 -0.56 6.34 15.24
C ARG A 143 0.82 6.76 14.70
N GLU A 144 1.65 5.78 14.43
CA GLU A 144 3.02 5.92 13.94
C GLU A 144 3.05 6.56 12.55
N GLY A 145 2.22 6.10 11.62
CA GLY A 145 2.10 6.70 10.29
C GLY A 145 1.59 8.14 10.33
N ARG A 146 0.67 8.47 11.25
CA ARG A 146 0.25 9.87 11.48
C ARG A 146 1.39 10.73 12.02
N ASN A 147 2.20 10.19 12.92
CA ASN A 147 3.35 10.91 13.49
C ASN A 147 4.43 11.14 12.42
N LEU A 148 4.69 10.15 11.55
CA LEU A 148 5.59 10.29 10.42
C LEU A 148 5.17 11.44 9.49
N LEU A 149 3.91 11.46 9.07
CA LEU A 149 3.42 12.54 8.22
C LEU A 149 3.56 13.90 8.92
N LYS A 150 3.25 13.99 10.22
CA LYS A 150 3.45 15.23 10.99
C LYS A 150 4.92 15.66 11.05
N SER A 151 5.87 14.73 11.23
CA SER A 151 7.29 15.07 11.27
C SER A 151 7.80 15.55 9.92
N LEU A 152 7.32 14.96 8.81
CA LEU A 152 7.61 15.44 7.46
C LEU A 152 7.16 16.90 7.31
N PHE A 153 5.93 17.22 7.68
CA PHE A 153 5.39 18.59 7.53
C PHE A 153 6.03 19.62 8.47
N MET A 154 6.63 19.19 9.58
CA MET A 154 7.33 20.08 10.51
C MET A 154 8.76 20.39 10.04
N LYS A 155 9.36 19.55 9.18
CA LYS A 155 10.70 19.79 8.63
C LYS A 155 10.71 20.97 7.64
N SER A 156 9.64 21.18 6.88
CA SER A 156 9.56 22.24 5.86
C SER A 156 9.25 23.65 6.38
N GLN A 157 8.99 23.81 7.69
CA GLN A 157 8.69 25.11 8.31
C GLN A 157 9.93 25.77 8.96
N LYS A 158 11.13 25.25 8.70
CA LYS A 158 12.41 25.80 9.17
C LYS A 158 13.22 26.33 7.99
#